data_AF-A0A1F6GRX9-F1
#
_entry.id   AF-A0A1F6GRX9-F1
#
_cell.length_a   1.000
_cell.length_b   1.000
_cell.length_c   1.000
_cell.angle_alpha   90.00
_cell.angle_beta   90.00
_cell.angle_gamma   90.00
#
_symmetry.space_group_name_H-M   'P 1'
#
loop_
_entity.id
_entity.type
_entity.pdbx_description
1 polymer ?
#
loop_
_entity_poly.entity_id
_entity_poly.type
_entity_poly.pdbx_seq_one_letter_code
_entity_poly.pdbx_strand_id
1 'polypeptide(L)'
;MSKKSIEIKTHLKRETVVSYLEELVKSLKAGKLVVQQEEEFVSLHPAAMMELEVSASHKKSKEKFALELSWINEVEGVEPAALLIGTKEPKIAEAPKKPESAAPEAPAKKAPEAPAAKAPAHK
;
A
#
# COMPACT_ATOMS: atom_id res chain seq x y z
N MET A 1 2.08 20.00 -5.20
CA MET A 1 3.54 19.79 -5.03
C MET A 1 4.26 20.17 -6.31
N SER A 2 5.42 20.83 -6.23
CA SER A 2 6.21 21.17 -7.42
C SER A 2 7.07 19.99 -7.87
N LYS A 3 7.14 19.74 -9.19
CA LYS A 3 8.04 18.72 -9.75
C LYS A 3 9.50 19.20 -9.63
N LYS A 4 10.35 18.41 -8.98
CA LYS A 4 11.82 18.59 -9.06
C LYS A 4 12.40 17.60 -10.07
N SER A 5 13.24 18.09 -10.98
CA SER A 5 13.85 17.28 -12.05
C SER A 5 15.17 17.91 -12.49
N ILE A 6 16.19 17.08 -12.69
CA ILE A 6 17.51 17.47 -13.20
C ILE A 6 17.68 16.81 -14.57
N GLU A 7 18.11 17.57 -15.59
CA GLU A 7 18.33 17.05 -16.95
C GLU A 7 19.76 17.37 -17.41
N ILE A 8 20.63 16.36 -17.46
CA ILE A 8 22.06 16.53 -17.77
C ILE A 8 22.33 16.18 -19.24
N LYS A 9 22.85 17.14 -20.01
CA LYS A 9 23.29 16.96 -21.42
C LYS A 9 24.76 17.31 -21.54
N THR A 10 25.62 16.31 -21.60
CA THR A 10 27.08 16.48 -21.71
C THR A 10 27.74 15.30 -22.46
N HIS A 11 28.98 15.48 -22.91
CA HIS A 11 29.77 14.44 -23.58
C HIS A 11 30.82 13.88 -22.60
N LEU A 12 30.78 12.57 -22.35
CA LEU A 12 31.63 11.89 -21.36
C LEU A 12 32.52 10.84 -22.01
N LYS A 13 33.63 10.49 -21.36
CA LYS A 13 34.41 9.29 -21.70
C LYS A 13 33.58 8.04 -21.36
N ARG A 14 33.74 6.98 -22.16
CA ARG A 14 33.07 5.68 -21.94
C ARG A 14 33.27 5.14 -20.53
N GLU A 15 34.48 5.27 -19.98
CA GLU A 15 34.80 4.86 -18.60
C GLU A 15 33.91 5.56 -17.57
N THR A 16 33.74 6.88 -17.67
CA THR A 16 32.87 7.67 -16.78
C THR A 16 31.41 7.24 -16.88
N VAL A 17 30.92 6.93 -18.08
CA VAL A 17 29.55 6.42 -18.29
C VAL A 17 29.38 5.04 -17.63
N VAL A 18 30.38 4.15 -17.75
CA VAL A 18 30.37 2.85 -17.06
C VAL A 18 30.33 3.04 -15.54
N SER A 19 31.17 3.91 -14.97
CA SER A 19 31.15 4.19 -13.52
C SER A 19 29.79 4.71 -13.03
N TYR A 20 29.09 5.55 -13.81
CA TYR A 20 27.75 6.00 -13.47
C TYR A 20 26.68 4.89 -13.56
N LEU A 21 26.81 3.96 -14.52
CA LEU A 21 25.92 2.79 -14.60
C LEU A 21 26.17 1.80 -13.45
N GLU A 22 27.43 1.63 -13.02
CA GLU A 22 27.77 0.83 -11.83
C GLU A 22 27.22 1.45 -10.55
N GLU A 23 27.31 2.78 -10.39
CA GLU A 23 26.76 3.48 -9.23
C GLU A 23 25.22 3.49 -9.21
N LEU A 24 24.57 3.55 -10.38
CA LEU A 24 23.14 3.31 -10.53
C LEU A 24 22.77 1.90 -10.06
N VAL A 25 23.51 0.86 -10.46
CA VAL A 25 23.28 -0.52 -10.00
C VAL A 25 23.46 -0.68 -8.49
N LYS A 26 24.43 0.02 -7.87
CA LYS A 26 24.57 0.06 -6.40
C LYS A 26 23.38 0.76 -5.74
N SER A 27 22.96 1.90 -6.28
CA SER A 27 21.84 2.71 -5.77
C SER A 27 20.50 1.96 -5.82
N LEU A 28 20.22 1.26 -6.93
CA LEU A 28 19.03 0.42 -7.08
C LEU A 28 19.02 -0.72 -6.05
N LYS A 29 20.16 -1.40 -5.84
CA LYS A 29 20.32 -2.43 -4.81
C LYS A 29 20.17 -1.90 -3.38
N ALA A 30 20.47 -0.62 -3.15
CA ALA A 30 20.33 0.04 -1.86
C ALA A 30 18.92 0.62 -1.60
N GLY A 31 17.99 0.54 -2.57
CA GLY A 31 16.65 1.14 -2.43
C GLY A 31 16.64 2.67 -2.39
N LYS A 32 17.75 3.32 -2.76
CA LYS A 32 17.86 4.79 -2.78
C LYS A 32 18.82 5.25 -3.89
N LEU A 33 18.33 6.11 -4.76
CA LEU A 33 19.08 6.76 -5.83
C LEU A 33 19.13 8.27 -5.59
N VAL A 34 20.31 8.87 -5.69
CA VAL A 34 20.48 10.33 -5.61
C VAL A 34 21.18 10.79 -6.88
N VAL A 35 20.57 11.75 -7.57
CA VAL A 35 21.16 12.45 -8.71
C VAL A 35 21.44 13.87 -8.28
N GLN A 36 22.69 14.33 -8.43
CA GLN A 36 23.12 15.68 -8.08
C GLN A 36 23.83 16.33 -9.27
N GLN A 37 23.57 17.62 -9.46
CA GLN A 37 24.32 18.52 -10.33
C GLN A 37 24.57 19.82 -9.55
N GLU A 38 25.84 20.15 -9.34
CA GLU A 38 26.25 21.36 -8.61
C GLU A 38 25.58 21.42 -7.22
N GLU A 39 24.78 22.45 -6.92
CA GLU A 39 24.07 22.61 -5.64
C GLU A 39 22.67 21.92 -5.63
N GLU A 40 22.20 21.42 -6.77
CA GLU A 40 20.89 20.79 -6.92
C GLU A 40 20.96 19.25 -6.86
N PHE A 41 20.10 18.64 -6.05
CA PHE A 41 19.91 17.18 -6.04
C PHE A 41 18.44 16.77 -6.04
N VAL A 42 18.18 15.57 -6.57
CA VAL A 42 16.92 14.81 -6.45
C VAL A 42 17.25 13.49 -5.78
N SER A 43 16.50 13.14 -4.72
CA SER A 43 16.53 11.80 -4.11
C SER A 43 15.29 11.03 -4.52
N LEU A 44 15.48 9.80 -4.99
CA LEU A 44 14.45 8.86 -5.39
C LEU A 44 14.58 7.58 -4.56
N HIS A 45 13.45 6.95 -4.28
CA HIS A 45 13.39 5.63 -3.66
C HIS A 45 12.76 4.67 -4.68
N PRO A 46 13.56 3.79 -5.33
CA PRO A 46 13.05 2.71 -6.18
C PRO A 46 12.06 1.81 -5.46
N ALA A 47 10.90 1.58 -6.06
CA ALA A 47 9.94 0.59 -5.59
C ALA A 47 10.40 -0.84 -5.91
N ALA A 48 9.85 -1.83 -5.22
CA ALA A 48 10.16 -3.25 -5.45
C ALA A 48 9.68 -3.77 -6.82
N MET A 49 8.69 -3.10 -7.42
CA MET A 49 8.23 -3.31 -8.79
C MET A 49 8.50 -2.04 -9.61
N MET A 50 9.12 -2.21 -10.77
CA MET A 50 9.55 -1.12 -11.65
C MET A 50 9.22 -1.48 -13.10
N GLU A 51 8.88 -0.49 -13.90
CA GLU A 51 8.82 -0.60 -15.35
C GLU A 51 10.20 -0.23 -15.95
N LEU A 52 10.56 -0.93 -17.03
CA LEU A 52 11.84 -0.81 -17.73
C LEU A 52 11.58 -0.75 -19.23
N GLU A 53 11.75 0.42 -19.85
CA GLU A 53 11.82 0.53 -21.30
C GLU A 53 13.30 0.51 -21.74
N VAL A 54 13.61 -0.27 -22.78
CA VAL A 54 14.93 -0.27 -23.43
C VAL A 54 14.74 -0.08 -24.93
N SER A 55 15.36 0.95 -25.49
CA SER A 55 15.37 1.18 -26.94
C SER A 55 16.80 1.36 -27.47
N ALA A 56 17.12 0.60 -28.50
CA ALA A 56 18.41 0.64 -29.20
C ALA A 56 18.19 0.96 -30.68
N SER A 57 19.04 1.82 -31.25
CA SER A 57 18.95 2.22 -32.66
C SER A 57 20.31 2.61 -33.23
N HIS A 58 20.51 2.34 -34.52
CA HIS A 58 21.73 2.68 -35.26
C HIS A 58 21.37 3.24 -36.63
N LYS A 59 21.96 4.38 -37.02
CA LYS A 59 21.82 4.98 -38.35
C LYS A 59 23.16 5.57 -38.82
N LYS A 60 23.80 4.95 -39.82
CA LYS A 60 25.05 5.34 -40.53
C LYS A 60 26.29 5.60 -39.66
N SER A 61 26.24 6.62 -38.81
CA SER A 61 27.34 7.10 -37.97
C SER A 61 26.88 7.47 -36.55
N LYS A 62 25.60 7.23 -36.21
CA LYS A 62 25.05 7.46 -34.88
C LYS A 62 24.35 6.22 -34.35
N GLU A 63 24.87 5.71 -33.25
CA GLU A 63 24.22 4.75 -32.37
C GLU A 63 23.52 5.51 -31.23
N LYS A 64 22.39 4.99 -30.75
CA LYS A 64 21.72 5.44 -29.53
C LYS A 64 21.19 4.22 -28.80
N PHE A 65 21.64 4.05 -27.56
CA PHE A 65 20.97 3.26 -26.54
C PHE A 65 20.19 4.22 -25.62
N ALA A 66 19.00 3.81 -25.18
CA ALA A 66 18.25 4.45 -24.11
C ALA A 66 17.66 3.36 -23.21
N LEU A 67 17.67 3.66 -21.91
CA LEU A 67 17.09 2.86 -20.86
C LEU A 67 16.32 3.82 -19.97
N GLU A 68 15.03 3.59 -19.79
CA GLU A 68 14.16 4.35 -18.90
C GLU A 68 13.66 3.42 -17.80
N LEU A 69 13.70 3.91 -16.56
CA LEU A 69 13.19 3.23 -15.38
C LEU A 69 12.13 4.13 -14.75
N SER A 70 10.92 3.62 -14.64
CA SER A 70 9.79 4.31 -14.03
C SER A 70 9.11 3.42 -13.00
N TRP A 71 8.50 4.03 -11.99
CA TRP A 71 7.82 3.30 -10.92
C TRP A 71 6.86 4.23 -10.16
N ILE A 72 5.85 3.63 -9.52
CA ILE A 72 4.88 4.33 -8.68
C ILE A 72 5.18 3.98 -7.23
N ASN A 73 5.32 5.02 -6.39
CA ASN A 73 5.50 4.85 -4.95
C ASN A 73 4.12 4.85 -4.26
N GLU A 74 3.41 3.73 -4.32
CA GLU A 74 2.19 3.51 -3.54
C GLU A 74 2.53 3.35 -2.06
N VAL A 75 2.50 4.45 -1.29
CA VAL A 75 2.65 4.44 0.17
C VAL A 75 1.61 5.35 0.83
N GLU A 76 0.33 5.06 0.58
CA GLU A 76 -0.77 5.48 1.45
C GLU A 76 -1.57 4.23 1.85
N GLY A 77 -1.62 3.92 3.16
CA GLY A 77 -2.51 2.88 3.70
C GLY A 77 -1.94 1.47 3.93
N VAL A 78 -0.66 1.19 3.62
CA VAL A 78 -0.02 -0.09 4.00
C VAL A 78 0.39 -0.05 5.48
N GLU A 79 -0.58 -0.30 6.36
CA GLU A 79 -0.31 -0.78 7.72
C GLU A 79 0.62 -2.00 7.62
N PRO A 80 1.78 -2.03 8.30
CA PRO A 80 2.64 -3.21 8.30
C PRO A 80 1.89 -4.35 8.97
N ALA A 81 1.52 -5.38 8.19
CA ALA A 81 0.71 -6.49 8.67
C ALA A 81 1.30 -7.06 9.97
N ALA A 82 0.50 -7.12 11.04
CA ALA A 82 0.89 -7.54 12.39
C ALA A 82 1.10 -9.07 12.50
N LEU A 83 1.96 -9.59 11.61
CA LEU A 83 2.22 -11.00 11.39
C LEU A 83 3.20 -11.55 12.44
N LEU A 84 2.66 -11.91 13.61
CA LEU A 84 3.43 -12.58 14.66
C LEU A 84 3.64 -14.06 14.31
N ILE A 85 4.77 -14.38 13.67
CA ILE A 85 5.22 -15.76 13.50
C ILE A 85 5.92 -16.21 14.79
N GLY A 86 5.32 -17.16 15.51
CA GLY A 86 5.89 -17.71 16.75
C GLY A 86 5.19 -18.98 17.21
N THR A 87 5.87 -19.77 18.05
CA THR A 87 5.40 -21.07 18.58
C THR A 87 4.62 -20.96 19.89
N LYS A 88 4.03 -19.79 20.18
CA LYS A 88 3.12 -19.57 21.31
C LYS A 88 1.84 -18.89 20.82
N GLU A 89 0.71 -19.43 21.24
CA GLU A 89 -0.61 -18.95 20.87
C GLU A 89 -0.91 -17.58 21.53
N PRO A 90 -1.32 -16.55 20.77
CA PRO A 90 -1.72 -15.27 21.33
C PRO A 90 -3.09 -15.41 22.01
N LYS A 91 -3.16 -15.09 23.31
CA LYS A 91 -4.38 -15.25 24.10
C LYS A 91 -5.36 -14.08 23.87
N ILE A 92 -6.05 -14.11 22.73
CA ILE A 92 -7.11 -13.17 22.38
C ILE A 92 -8.23 -13.30 23.43
N ALA A 93 -8.53 -12.19 24.12
CA ALA A 93 -9.63 -12.15 25.08
C ALA A 93 -10.96 -12.01 24.35
N GLU A 94 -11.84 -13.01 24.48
CA GLU A 94 -13.23 -12.89 24.00
C GLU A 94 -13.95 -11.72 24.69
N ALA A 95 -14.69 -10.93 23.92
CA ALA A 95 -15.56 -9.90 24.48
C ALA A 95 -16.64 -10.53 25.37
N PRO A 96 -16.98 -9.93 26.53
CA PRO A 96 -17.82 -10.57 27.53
C PRO A 96 -19.25 -10.79 27.02
N LYS A 97 -19.61 -12.07 26.79
CA LYS A 97 -20.99 -12.48 26.53
C LYS A 97 -21.82 -12.17 27.79
N LYS A 98 -22.76 -11.23 27.64
CA LYS A 98 -23.71 -10.83 28.70
C LYS A 98 -24.48 -12.08 29.18
N PRO A 99 -24.54 -12.38 30.49
CA PRO A 99 -25.21 -13.58 30.97
C PRO A 99 -26.72 -13.52 30.73
N GLU A 100 -27.26 -14.66 30.32
CA GLU A 100 -28.67 -14.91 30.10
C GLU A 100 -29.39 -15.08 31.46
N SER A 101 -30.52 -14.41 31.65
CA SER A 101 -31.21 -14.39 32.95
C SER A 101 -32.17 -15.57 33.08
N ALA A 102 -31.81 -16.54 33.94
CA ALA A 102 -32.67 -17.68 34.23
C ALA A 102 -33.95 -17.28 35.00
N ALA A 103 -35.07 -17.91 34.64
CA ALA A 103 -36.26 -18.11 35.47
C ALA A 103 -36.23 -19.58 35.99
N PRO A 104 -37.02 -20.02 37.00
CA PRO A 104 -38.47 -19.82 37.18
C PRO A 104 -38.79 -19.32 38.63
N GLU A 105 -39.98 -19.37 39.27
CA GLU A 105 -41.24 -20.16 39.15
C GLU A 105 -42.51 -19.34 39.47
N ALA A 106 -43.69 -19.99 39.38
CA ALA A 106 -45.04 -19.48 39.65
C ALA A 106 -45.68 -20.27 40.84
N PRO A 107 -47.00 -20.24 41.18
CA PRO A 107 -48.18 -19.53 40.63
C PRO A 107 -48.97 -18.79 41.77
N ALA A 108 -50.30 -18.53 41.84
CA ALA A 108 -51.48 -18.89 41.05
C ALA A 108 -52.71 -17.98 41.33
N LYS A 109 -53.69 -17.97 40.40
CA LYS A 109 -55.09 -17.45 40.54
C LYS A 109 -55.23 -15.92 40.63
N LYS A 110 -56.33 -15.28 40.20
CA LYS A 110 -57.70 -15.76 39.89
C LYS A 110 -58.35 -14.93 38.74
N ALA A 111 -59.22 -15.54 37.93
CA ALA A 111 -60.14 -14.89 36.96
C ALA A 111 -61.52 -14.59 37.64
N PRO A 112 -62.57 -13.95 37.03
CA PRO A 112 -62.90 -13.69 35.61
C PRO A 112 -62.97 -12.15 35.27
N GLU A 113 -63.62 -11.55 34.25
CA GLU A 113 -64.72 -11.94 33.33
C GLU A 113 -64.70 -11.14 31.98
N ALA A 114 -65.70 -11.32 31.10
CA ALA A 114 -65.84 -10.75 29.74
C ALA A 114 -67.06 -9.76 29.66
N PRO A 115 -67.62 -9.25 28.51
CA PRO A 115 -67.34 -9.53 27.08
C PRO A 115 -67.44 -8.37 26.03
N ALA A 116 -66.89 -8.64 24.83
CA ALA A 116 -67.33 -8.36 23.44
C ALA A 116 -68.02 -7.05 22.93
N ALA A 117 -67.42 -6.45 21.89
CA ALA A 117 -68.05 -5.88 20.66
C ALA A 117 -67.00 -5.88 19.52
N LYS A 118 -67.20 -6.43 18.29
CA LYS A 118 -67.99 -5.92 17.13
C LYS A 118 -67.62 -4.48 16.70
N ALA A 119 -67.39 -4.09 15.43
CA ALA A 119 -67.23 -4.79 14.14
C ALA A 119 -66.56 -3.78 13.11
N PRO A 120 -66.71 -3.76 11.75
CA PRO A 120 -65.55 -3.48 10.87
C PRO A 120 -65.66 -2.30 9.85
N ALA A 121 -64.50 -1.99 9.24
CA ALA A 121 -64.21 -1.56 7.86
C ALA A 121 -65.09 -0.52 7.11
N HIS A 122 -64.45 0.60 6.74
CA HIS A 122 -64.71 1.42 5.53
C HIS A 122 -63.45 2.27 5.23
N LYS A 123 -63.11 2.63 3.99
CA LYS A 123 -63.52 2.11 2.66
C LYS A 123 -62.39 2.44 1.68
#